data_AF-A0A7V3X3A4-F1
#
_entry.id   AF-A0A7V3X3A4-F1
#
_cell.length_a   1.000
_cell.length_b   1.000
_cell.length_c   1.000
_cell.angle_alpha   90.00
_cell.angle_beta   90.00
_cell.angle_gamma   90.00
#
_symmetry.space_group_name_H-M   'P 1'
#
loop_
_entity.id
_entity.type
_entity.pdbx_description
1 polymer ?
#
loop_
_entity_poly.entity_id
_entity_poly.type
_entity_poly.pdbx_seq_one_letter_code
_entity_poly.pdbx_strand_id
1 'polypeptide(L)'
;EYDWSLNMPRIAEIWRAGCIIRSSLLDDLADALRSDPPQGELILAPTIRARLDTTIAPLRRVVASAVTNGIPVPVLAGALAWYDSIRTARGSTNLIQAQRDFFGEHGFKRIDKDGVQHGPWNS
;
A
#
# COMPACT_ATOMS: atom_id res chain seq x y z
N GLU A 1 -14.84 10.87 -4.77
CA GLU A 1 -16.07 10.52 -4.02
C GLU A 1 -16.88 11.77 -3.66
N TYR A 2 -16.30 12.78 -3.01
CA TYR A 2 -17.04 13.98 -2.54
C TYR A 2 -16.70 15.28 -3.27
N ASP A 3 -15.91 15.22 -4.34
CA ASP A 3 -15.46 16.40 -5.11
C ASP A 3 -14.79 17.50 -4.27
N TRP A 4 -14.07 17.10 -3.21
CA TRP A 4 -13.31 18.04 -2.38
C TRP A 4 -11.95 18.34 -3.00
N SER A 5 -11.66 19.63 -3.15
CA SER A 5 -10.34 20.14 -3.54
C SER A 5 -9.37 20.12 -2.36
N LEU A 6 -9.01 18.94 -1.86
CA LEU A 6 -8.12 18.77 -0.72
C LEU A 6 -6.68 19.19 -1.08
N ASN A 7 -6.14 20.15 -0.33
CA ASN A 7 -4.74 20.52 -0.39
C ASN A 7 -3.92 19.67 0.60
N MET A 8 -3.45 18.50 0.13
CA MET A 8 -2.71 17.54 0.96
C MET A 8 -1.43 18.13 1.59
N PRO A 9 -0.59 18.91 0.88
CA PRO A 9 0.53 19.60 1.50
C PRO A 9 0.10 20.50 2.68
N ARG A 10 -0.95 21.30 2.49
CA ARG A 10 -1.45 22.20 3.53
C ARG A 10 -1.98 21.45 4.74
N ILE A 11 -2.67 20.33 4.52
CA ILE A 11 -3.16 19.46 5.59
C ILE A 11 -1.98 18.91 6.42
N ALA A 12 -0.93 18.39 5.77
CA ALA A 12 0.26 17.91 6.44
C ALA A 12 0.97 19.01 7.24
N GLU A 13 1.05 20.23 6.69
CA GLU A 13 1.64 21.38 7.38
C GLU A 13 0.90 21.76 8.67
N ILE A 14 -0.44 21.70 8.66
CA ILE A 14 -1.27 22.02 9.82
C ILE A 14 -1.02 21.01 10.95
N TRP A 15 -0.73 19.74 10.63
CA TRP A 15 -0.43 18.72 11.64
C TRP A 15 0.94 18.87 12.32
N ARG A 16 1.83 19.73 11.81
CA ARG A 16 3.17 19.92 12.39
C ARG A 16 3.17 20.53 13.79
N ALA A 17 2.10 21.23 14.16
CA ALA A 17 1.99 21.90 15.46
C ALA A 17 0.60 21.73 16.05
N GLY A 18 0.50 21.84 17.38
CA GLY A 18 -0.77 21.83 18.11
C GLY A 18 -1.47 20.47 18.24
N CYS A 19 -1.28 19.54 17.30
CA CYS A 19 -1.90 18.22 17.34
C CYS A 19 -1.04 17.17 18.09
N ILE A 20 -1.67 16.03 18.43
CA ILE A 20 -1.03 14.92 19.16
C ILE A 20 0.06 14.24 18.32
N ILE A 21 -0.14 14.12 17.01
CA ILE A 21 0.76 13.39 16.10
C ILE A 21 1.96 14.22 15.61
N ARG A 22 2.15 15.44 16.14
CA ARG A 22 3.24 16.33 15.74
C ARG A 22 4.60 15.62 15.86
N SER A 23 5.42 15.74 14.82
CA SER A 23 6.72 15.08 14.70
C SER A 23 7.54 15.75 13.62
N SER A 24 8.87 15.67 13.71
CA SER A 24 9.78 16.08 12.63
C SER A 24 9.54 15.31 11.34
N LEU A 25 8.96 14.10 11.41
CA LEU A 25 8.54 13.35 10.23
C LEU A 25 7.51 14.12 9.39
N LEU A 26 6.64 14.91 10.00
CA LEU A 26 5.60 15.65 9.28
C LEU A 26 6.18 16.79 8.42
N ASP A 27 7.36 17.31 8.74
CA ASP A 27 8.08 18.23 7.85
C ASP A 27 8.49 17.52 6.55
N ASP A 28 9.12 16.35 6.67
CA ASP A 28 9.51 15.53 5.51
C ASP A 28 8.30 15.15 4.66
N LEU A 29 7.17 14.79 5.28
CA LEU A 29 5.95 14.43 4.55
C LEU A 29 5.35 15.64 3.83
N ALA A 30 5.34 16.81 4.47
CA ALA A 30 4.84 18.04 3.84
C ALA A 30 5.73 18.45 2.65
N ASP A 31 7.05 18.36 2.78
CA ASP A 31 8.00 18.62 1.68
C ASP A 31 7.81 17.63 0.53
N ALA A 32 7.65 16.34 0.84
CA ALA A 32 7.41 15.30 -0.15
C ALA A 32 6.10 15.52 -0.92
N LEU A 33 5.03 15.93 -0.21
CA LEU A 33 3.74 16.26 -0.83
C LEU A 33 3.81 17.54 -1.68
N ARG A 34 4.57 18.57 -1.26
CA ARG A 34 4.78 19.80 -2.05
C ARG A 34 5.54 19.55 -3.35
N SER A 35 6.31 18.46 -3.42
CA SER A 35 7.15 18.13 -4.58
C SER A 35 6.41 17.35 -5.68
N ASP A 36 5.08 17.26 -5.62
CA ASP A 36 4.22 16.48 -6.52
C ASP A 36 4.73 15.04 -6.71
N PRO A 37 4.51 14.15 -5.73
CA PRO A 37 5.06 12.80 -5.76
C PRO A 37 4.52 12.02 -6.97
N PRO A 38 5.30 11.05 -7.51
CA PRO A 38 4.86 10.23 -8.63
C PRO A 38 3.50 9.59 -8.35
N GLN A 39 2.58 9.69 -9.31
CA GLN A 39 1.20 9.17 -9.20
C GLN A 39 0.39 9.77 -8.04
N GLY A 40 0.85 10.88 -7.43
CA GLY A 40 0.23 11.44 -6.22
C GLY A 40 0.50 10.64 -4.95
N GLU A 41 1.38 9.64 -5.01
CA GLU A 41 1.59 8.68 -3.93
C GLU A 41 2.84 8.99 -3.11
N LEU A 42 2.65 9.34 -1.83
CA LEU A 42 3.72 9.73 -0.91
C LEU A 42 4.83 8.66 -0.79
N ILE A 43 4.46 7.39 -0.87
CA ILE A 43 5.40 6.25 -0.78
C ILE A 43 6.41 6.24 -1.95
N LEU A 44 6.05 6.85 -3.08
CA LEU A 44 6.87 6.95 -4.29
C LEU A 44 7.73 8.22 -4.31
N ALA A 45 7.54 9.14 -3.36
CA ALA A 45 8.35 10.35 -3.26
C ALA A 45 9.84 9.97 -3.03
N PRO A 46 10.80 10.62 -3.71
CA PRO A 46 12.22 10.24 -3.63
C PRO A 46 12.79 10.20 -2.21
N THR A 47 12.41 11.17 -1.36
CA THR A 47 12.85 11.26 0.04
C THR A 47 12.31 10.10 0.89
N ILE A 48 11.03 9.76 0.69
CA ILE A 48 10.37 8.65 1.38
C ILE A 48 10.93 7.31 0.91
N ARG A 49 11.09 7.14 -0.41
CA ARG A 49 11.72 5.95 -1.00
C ARG A 49 13.11 5.69 -0.42
N ALA A 50 13.96 6.72 -0.35
CA ALA A 50 15.30 6.60 0.22
C ALA A 50 15.27 6.16 1.70
N ARG A 51 14.30 6.65 2.48
CA ARG A 51 14.09 6.17 3.86
C ARG A 51 13.64 4.70 3.90
N LEU A 52 12.74 4.28 3.01
CA LEU A 52 12.26 2.90 2.95
C LEU A 52 13.36 1.91 2.54
N ASP A 53 14.19 2.29 1.57
CA ASP A 53 15.31 1.47 1.08
C ASP A 53 16.25 1.03 2.22
N THR A 54 16.40 1.88 3.24
CA THR A 54 17.26 1.58 4.41
C THR A 54 16.53 0.93 5.58
N THR A 55 15.20 1.04 5.65
CA THR A 55 14.41 0.62 6.83
C THR A 55 13.62 -0.67 6.65
N ILE A 56 13.28 -1.04 5.41
CA ILE A 56 12.47 -2.25 5.13
C ILE A 56 13.22 -3.54 5.48
N ALA A 57 14.52 -3.64 5.18
CA ALA A 57 15.29 -4.83 5.52
C ALA A 57 15.41 -5.04 7.05
N PRO A 58 15.71 -4.01 7.87
CA PRO A 58 15.56 -4.07 9.32
C PRO A 58 14.15 -4.46 9.79
N LEU A 59 13.09 -3.86 9.22
CA LEU A 59 11.70 -4.18 9.59
C LEU A 59 11.39 -5.67 9.41
N ARG A 60 11.85 -6.28 8.31
CA ARG A 60 11.70 -7.74 8.08
C ARG A 60 12.33 -8.56 9.20
N ARG A 61 13.53 -8.20 9.66
CA ARG A 61 14.21 -8.91 10.75
C ARG A 61 13.43 -8.80 12.06
N VAL A 62 12.91 -7.60 12.35
CA VAL A 62 12.07 -7.37 13.54
C VAL A 62 10.79 -8.21 13.48
N VAL A 63 10.07 -8.18 12.35
CA VAL A 63 8.84 -8.95 12.18
C VAL A 63 9.10 -10.46 12.27
N ALA A 64 10.15 -10.96 11.59
CA ALA A 64 10.52 -12.37 11.63
C ALA A 64 10.86 -12.82 13.07
N SER A 65 11.69 -12.05 13.78
CA SER A 65 12.06 -12.35 15.17
C SER A 65 10.85 -12.31 16.10
N ALA A 66 9.96 -11.32 15.95
CA ALA A 66 8.75 -11.23 16.75
C ALA A 66 7.86 -12.48 16.54
N VAL A 67 7.64 -12.86 15.28
CA VAL A 67 6.84 -14.04 14.93
C VAL A 67 7.44 -15.33 15.49
N THR A 68 8.75 -15.55 15.36
CA THR A 68 9.39 -16.77 15.89
C THR A 68 9.40 -16.85 17.40
N ASN A 69 9.27 -15.72 18.10
CA ASN A 69 9.19 -15.65 19.55
C ASN A 69 7.75 -15.52 20.09
N GLY A 70 6.73 -15.61 19.22
CA GLY A 70 5.33 -15.48 19.63
C GLY A 70 4.93 -14.07 20.11
N ILE A 71 5.67 -13.04 19.70
CA ILE A 71 5.41 -11.64 20.06
C ILE A 71 4.49 -11.01 19.00
N PRO A 72 3.29 -10.53 19.38
CA PRO A 72 2.36 -9.93 18.42
C PRO A 72 2.83 -8.54 17.97
N VAL A 73 2.99 -8.35 16.66
CA VAL A 73 3.39 -7.07 16.04
C VAL A 73 2.47 -6.67 14.87
N PRO A 74 1.15 -6.57 15.10
CA PRO A 74 0.16 -6.47 14.02
C PRO A 74 0.39 -5.26 13.09
N VAL A 75 0.77 -4.11 13.63
CA VAL A 75 1.01 -2.89 12.85
C VAL A 75 2.28 -3.02 11.98
N LEU A 76 3.36 -3.57 12.53
CA LEU A 76 4.61 -3.75 11.78
C LEU A 76 4.46 -4.82 10.69
N ALA A 77 3.79 -5.93 11.00
CA ALA A 77 3.49 -6.98 10.04
C ALA A 77 2.54 -6.47 8.94
N GLY A 78 1.50 -5.72 9.30
CA GLY A 78 0.56 -5.12 8.36
C GLY A 78 1.22 -4.11 7.43
N ALA A 79 2.07 -3.23 7.95
CA ALA A 79 2.83 -2.28 7.16
C ALA A 79 3.77 -2.97 6.15
N LEU A 80 4.47 -4.03 6.60
CA LEU A 80 5.34 -4.81 5.72
C LEU A 80 4.54 -5.54 4.62
N ALA A 81 3.40 -6.14 4.97
CA ALA A 81 2.53 -6.82 4.03
C ALA A 81 1.96 -5.84 2.98
N TRP A 82 1.53 -4.65 3.40
CA TRP A 82 1.07 -3.60 2.49
C TRP A 82 2.20 -3.14 1.55
N TYR A 83 3.40 -2.89 2.09
CA TYR A 83 4.56 -2.47 1.29
C TYR A 83 4.92 -3.52 0.21
N ASP A 84 4.89 -4.81 0.57
CA ASP A 84 5.13 -5.88 -0.40
C ASP A 84 4.01 -6.02 -1.42
N SER A 85 2.76 -5.78 -1.01
CA SER A 85 1.61 -5.84 -1.91
C SER A 85 1.65 -4.73 -2.97
N ILE A 86 1.89 -3.48 -2.57
CA ILE A 86 1.85 -2.33 -3.50
C ILE A 86 2.95 -2.36 -4.56
N ARG A 87 4.11 -2.98 -4.26
CA ARG A 87 5.23 -3.13 -5.21
C ARG A 87 5.14 -4.41 -6.07
N THR A 88 4.14 -5.27 -5.85
CA THR A 88 3.99 -6.53 -6.57
C THR A 88 3.04 -6.33 -7.75
N ALA A 89 3.60 -6.19 -8.96
CA ALA A 89 2.81 -5.96 -10.18
C ALA A 89 1.80 -7.09 -10.49
N ARG A 90 2.10 -8.34 -10.09
CA ARG A 90 1.20 -9.50 -10.24
C ARG A 90 1.05 -10.21 -8.90
N GLY A 91 -0.02 -9.87 -8.18
CA GLY A 91 -0.41 -10.55 -6.94
C GLY A 91 -1.18 -11.84 -7.18
N SER A 92 -1.73 -12.40 -6.10
CA SER A 92 -2.52 -13.65 -6.08
C SER A 92 -4.02 -13.42 -6.27
N THR A 93 -4.46 -12.19 -6.54
CA THR A 93 -5.88 -11.84 -6.72
C THR A 93 -6.51 -12.52 -7.95
N ASN A 94 -5.70 -13.00 -8.90
CA ASN A 94 -6.16 -13.84 -10.00
C ASN A 94 -6.83 -15.13 -9.52
N LEU A 95 -6.34 -15.76 -8.45
CA LEU A 95 -6.96 -16.95 -7.88
C LEU A 95 -8.31 -16.61 -7.23
N ILE A 96 -8.40 -15.46 -6.56
CA ILE A 96 -9.67 -14.97 -5.99
C ILE A 96 -10.68 -14.75 -7.11
N GLN A 97 -10.26 -14.15 -8.23
CA GLN A 97 -11.12 -13.99 -9.41
C GLN A 97 -11.58 -15.32 -9.99
N ALA A 98 -10.69 -16.32 -10.09
CA ALA A 98 -11.05 -17.65 -10.54
C ALA A 98 -12.05 -18.34 -9.59
N GLN A 99 -11.85 -18.24 -8.27
CA GLN A 99 -12.76 -18.79 -7.27
C GLN A 99 -14.14 -18.16 -7.37
N ARG A 100 -14.21 -16.82 -7.41
CA ARG A 100 -15.47 -16.08 -7.54
C ARG A 100 -16.23 -16.47 -8.80
N ASP A 101 -15.52 -16.63 -9.91
CA ASP A 101 -16.16 -17.06 -11.15
C ASP A 101 -16.64 -18.52 -11.06
N PHE A 102 -15.82 -19.43 -10.50
CA PHE A 102 -16.15 -20.84 -10.32
C PHE A 102 -17.45 -21.08 -9.54
N PHE A 103 -17.62 -20.46 -8.37
CA PHE A 103 -18.79 -20.74 -7.52
C PHE A 103 -19.98 -19.79 -7.77
N GLY A 104 -19.79 -18.71 -8.53
CA GLY A 104 -20.76 -17.61 -8.56
C GLY A 104 -20.87 -16.86 -9.88
N GLU A 105 -20.26 -17.33 -10.97
CA GLU A 105 -20.38 -16.74 -12.32
C GLU A 105 -20.11 -15.21 -12.33
N HIS A 106 -19.16 -14.76 -11.50
CA HIS A 106 -18.83 -13.35 -11.34
C HIS A 106 -18.01 -12.76 -12.51
N GLY A 107 -17.45 -13.62 -13.36
CA GLY A 107 -16.55 -13.25 -14.46
C GLY A 107 -15.19 -12.75 -13.99
N PHE A 108 -14.23 -12.71 -14.92
CA PHE A 108 -12.92 -12.11 -14.71
C PHE A 108 -12.36 -11.48 -15.99
N LYS A 109 -11.38 -10.60 -15.84
CA LYS A 109 -10.62 -10.04 -16.97
C LYS A 109 -9.35 -10.85 -17.18
N ARG A 110 -8.95 -11.03 -18.43
CA ARG A 110 -7.65 -11.61 -18.78
C ARG A 110 -6.66 -10.52 -19.18
N ILE A 111 -5.38 -10.87 -19.16
CA ILE A 111 -4.29 -9.96 -19.54
C ILE A 111 -4.00 -9.96 -21.04
N ASP A 112 -4.50 -10.96 -21.76
CA ASP A 112 -4.24 -11.22 -23.18
C ASP A 112 -5.49 -10.99 -24.06
N LYS A 113 -6.63 -10.64 -23.46
CA LYS A 113 -7.90 -10.50 -24.17
C LYS A 113 -8.80 -9.49 -23.46
N ASP A 114 -9.43 -8.64 -24.26
CA ASP A 114 -10.41 -7.66 -23.79
C ASP A 114 -11.76 -8.32 -23.42
N GLY A 115 -12.50 -7.63 -22.55
CA GLY A 115 -13.82 -8.04 -22.10
C GLY A 115 -13.81 -9.02 -20.93
N VAL A 116 -15.01 -9.22 -20.35
CA VAL A 116 -15.24 -10.19 -19.27
C VAL A 116 -15.23 -11.60 -19.84
N GLN A 117 -14.57 -12.51 -19.15
CA GLN A 117 -14.49 -13.93 -19.48
C GLN A 117 -15.09 -14.75 -18.34
N HIS A 118 -15.58 -15.93 -18.69
CA HIS A 118 -15.92 -16.99 -17.75
C HIS A 118 -15.01 -18.19 -18.01
N GLY A 119 -14.57 -18.86 -16.95
CA GLY A 119 -13.74 -20.04 -17.05
C GLY A 119 -14.55 -21.28 -17.38
N PRO A 120 -13.95 -22.28 -18.05
CA PRO A 120 -14.59 -23.58 -18.27
C PRO A 120 -14.50 -24.40 -16.98
N TRP A 121 -15.18 -23.96 -15.93
CA TRP A 121 -15.11 -24.55 -14.59
C TRP A 121 -15.89 -25.86 -14.46
N ASN A 122 -16.76 -26.14 -15.43
CA ASN A 122 -17.54 -27.37 -15.49
C ASN A 122 -16.58 -28.58 -15.51
N SER A 123 -16.73 -29.44 -14.50
CA SER A 123 -16.23 -30.81 -14.48
C SER A 123 -16.86 -31.65 -15.59
#